data_AF-A0A5C4SRS0-F1
#
_entry.id   AF-A0A5C4SRS0-F1
#
_cell.length_a   1.000
_cell.length_b   1.000
_cell.length_c   1.000
_cell.angle_alpha   90.00
_cell.angle_beta   90.00
_cell.angle_gamma   90.00
#
_symmetry.space_group_name_H-M   'P 1'
#
loop_
_entity.id
_entity.type
_entity.pdbx_description
1 polymer ?
#
loop_
_entity_poly.entity_id
_entity_poly.type
_entity_poly.pdbx_seq_one_letter_code
_entity_poly.pdbx_strand_id
1 'polypeptide(L)'
;MNIKSFEEFKAEFETELNQIPQTHKKNLIENEIKEVENYIRHEQTKNIHGNFFKNNSLINTSNAFSVFKLSISPLARKGFSDAFNNYILRGIINEETECYSQAFHFGKYYLWLNEFRDQLNKKPTPKKPQLSHKQKILALHYYGVNLNKYDNVKTAKLLSQILGVGEENTRKYLSYVAAGKNDVRTKQNLEKVAQLFENIDDTEVSNKIKSDLDK
;
A
#
# COMPACT_ATOMS: atom_id res chain seq x y z
N MET A 1 3.37 -36.08 11.32
CA MET A 1 2.73 -35.14 10.36
C MET A 1 3.85 -34.58 9.50
N ASN A 2 3.71 -34.46 8.17
CA ASN A 2 4.77 -33.77 7.42
C ASN A 2 4.62 -32.26 7.67
N ILE A 3 5.57 -31.65 8.37
CA ILE A 3 5.51 -30.23 8.71
C ILE A 3 5.90 -29.44 7.47
N LYS A 4 4.97 -28.63 6.98
CA LYS A 4 5.21 -27.66 5.93
C LYS A 4 5.65 -26.34 6.53
N SER A 5 6.82 -25.88 6.11
CA SER A 5 7.43 -24.62 6.51
C SER A 5 6.72 -23.42 5.90
N PHE A 6 6.99 -22.24 6.48
CA PHE A 6 6.51 -20.97 5.94
C PHE A 6 6.96 -20.74 4.48
N GLU A 7 8.22 -21.02 4.17
CA GLU A 7 8.76 -20.82 2.82
C GLU A 7 8.09 -21.73 1.79
N GLU A 8 7.71 -22.96 2.18
CA GLU A 8 6.96 -23.85 1.29
C GLU A 8 5.53 -23.35 1.04
N PHE A 9 4.83 -22.82 2.06
CA PHE A 9 3.52 -22.19 1.84
C PHE A 9 3.62 -20.98 0.92
N LYS A 10 4.60 -20.12 1.19
CA LYS A 10 4.86 -18.92 0.41
C LYS A 10 5.20 -19.27 -1.04
N ALA A 11 6.11 -20.21 -1.27
CA ALA A 11 6.54 -20.60 -2.61
C ALA A 11 5.38 -21.20 -3.44
N GLU A 12 4.54 -22.04 -2.83
CA GLU A 12 3.35 -22.55 -3.51
C GLU A 12 2.37 -21.42 -3.88
N PHE A 13 2.12 -20.48 -2.96
CA PHE A 13 1.26 -19.35 -3.23
C PHE A 13 1.81 -18.43 -4.32
N GLU A 14 3.11 -18.11 -4.27
CA GLU A 14 3.77 -17.29 -5.30
C GLU A 14 3.76 -17.97 -6.67
N THR A 15 3.89 -19.30 -6.70
CA THR A 15 3.80 -20.07 -7.94
C THR A 15 2.43 -19.91 -8.58
N GLU A 16 1.35 -20.09 -7.81
CA GLU A 16 -0.02 -19.92 -8.30
C GLU A 16 -0.29 -18.46 -8.70
N LEU A 17 0.14 -17.51 -7.87
CA LEU A 17 -0.01 -16.08 -8.10
C LEU A 17 0.63 -15.63 -9.41
N ASN A 18 1.76 -16.23 -9.80
CA ASN A 18 2.46 -15.90 -11.04
C ASN A 18 1.80 -16.51 -12.29
N GLN A 19 0.97 -17.54 -12.13
CA GLN A 19 0.26 -18.18 -13.24
C GLN A 19 -1.05 -17.47 -13.60
N ILE A 20 -1.59 -16.65 -12.70
CA ILE A 20 -2.87 -15.96 -12.91
C ILE A 20 -2.71 -14.51 -13.44
N PRO A 21 -3.68 -14.00 -14.22
CA PRO A 21 -3.66 -12.61 -14.68
C PRO A 21 -3.64 -11.61 -13.53
N GLN A 22 -2.96 -10.47 -13.75
CA GLN A 22 -2.83 -9.40 -12.74
C GLN A 22 -4.17 -8.92 -12.18
N THR A 23 -5.22 -8.90 -13.01
CA THR A 23 -6.59 -8.51 -12.63
C THR A 23 -7.22 -9.43 -11.58
N HIS A 24 -6.77 -10.67 -11.46
CA HIS A 24 -7.33 -11.67 -10.55
C HIS A 24 -6.47 -11.90 -9.30
N LYS A 25 -5.24 -11.37 -9.25
CA LYS A 25 -4.31 -11.57 -8.13
C LYS A 25 -4.87 -11.10 -6.79
N LYS A 26 -5.58 -9.97 -6.80
CA LYS A 26 -6.26 -9.46 -5.60
C LYS A 26 -7.27 -10.46 -5.06
N ASN A 27 -8.12 -11.01 -5.93
CA ASN A 27 -9.15 -11.97 -5.54
C ASN A 27 -8.53 -13.27 -5.00
N LEU A 28 -7.42 -13.73 -5.59
CA LEU A 28 -6.70 -14.91 -5.10
C LEU A 28 -6.24 -14.72 -3.65
N ILE A 29 -5.62 -13.57 -3.34
CA ILE A 29 -5.13 -13.27 -1.99
C ILE A 29 -6.27 -13.15 -0.99
N GLU A 30 -7.35 -12.45 -1.36
CA GLU A 30 -8.52 -12.30 -0.48
C GLU A 30 -9.20 -13.65 -0.21
N ASN A 31 -9.30 -14.51 -1.23
CA ASN A 31 -9.84 -15.86 -1.07
C ASN A 31 -8.94 -16.71 -0.17
N GLU A 32 -7.63 -16.69 -0.38
CA GLU A 32 -6.68 -17.46 0.42
C GLU A 32 -6.75 -17.09 1.91
N ILE A 33 -6.76 -15.79 2.22
CA ILE A 33 -6.92 -15.28 3.60
C ILE A 33 -8.22 -15.80 4.20
N LYS A 34 -9.33 -15.73 3.46
CA LYS A 34 -10.63 -16.22 3.91
C LYS A 34 -10.62 -17.72 4.17
N GLU A 35 -9.94 -18.50 3.34
CA GLU A 35 -9.81 -19.94 3.53
C GLU A 35 -8.97 -20.29 4.77
N VAL A 36 -7.90 -19.54 5.04
CA VAL A 36 -7.15 -19.67 6.31
C VAL A 36 -8.06 -19.39 7.51
N GLU A 37 -8.82 -18.30 7.46
CA GLU A 37 -9.75 -17.95 8.54
C GLU A 37 -10.85 -18.99 8.75
N ASN A 38 -11.41 -19.53 7.66
CA ASN A 38 -12.39 -20.60 7.70
C ASN A 38 -11.81 -21.88 8.31
N TYR A 39 -10.57 -22.21 7.95
CA TYR A 39 -9.85 -23.38 8.47
C TYR A 39 -9.69 -23.31 9.99
N ILE A 40 -9.32 -22.14 10.51
CA ILE A 40 -9.14 -21.90 11.96
C ILE A 40 -10.49 -21.82 12.70
N ARG A 41 -11.50 -21.18 12.10
CA ARG A 41 -12.82 -20.99 12.74
C ARG A 41 -13.65 -22.27 12.87
N HIS A 42 -13.40 -23.29 12.05
CA HIS A 42 -14.19 -24.53 12.03
C HIS A 42 -14.19 -25.33 13.34
N GLU A 43 -13.48 -24.88 14.37
CA GLU A 43 -13.50 -25.45 15.71
C GLU A 43 -14.43 -24.76 16.70
N GLN A 44 -14.89 -23.52 16.43
CA GLN A 44 -15.65 -22.76 17.41
C GLN A 44 -17.14 -23.13 17.51
N THR A 45 -17.67 -24.01 16.64
CA THR A 45 -19.13 -24.32 16.60
C THR A 45 -19.56 -25.60 17.29
N LYS A 46 -18.69 -26.32 18.02
CA LYS A 46 -19.11 -27.48 18.81
C LYS A 46 -19.23 -27.16 20.30
N ASN A 47 -20.19 -26.31 20.62
CA ASN A 47 -20.91 -26.33 21.89
C ASN A 47 -22.24 -25.60 21.69
N ILE A 48 -23.34 -26.34 21.56
CA ILE A 48 -24.67 -26.14 22.20
C ILE A 48 -25.68 -27.11 21.56
N HIS A 49 -26.02 -28.13 22.36
CA HIS A 49 -27.28 -28.88 22.44
C HIS A 49 -27.77 -29.76 21.28
N GLY A 50 -27.78 -31.07 21.56
CA GLY A 50 -28.88 -32.00 21.31
C GLY A 50 -29.51 -31.99 19.92
N ASN A 51 -29.00 -32.84 19.03
CA ASN A 51 -29.85 -33.85 18.38
C ASN A 51 -28.97 -34.87 17.64
N PHE A 52 -29.21 -36.14 17.98
CA PHE A 52 -28.85 -37.30 17.18
C PHE A 52 -29.38 -37.08 15.76
N PHE A 53 -28.51 -36.98 14.75
CA PHE A 53 -28.68 -37.48 13.37
C PHE A 53 -27.58 -36.88 12.48
N LYS A 54 -26.72 -37.74 11.92
CA LYS A 54 -26.12 -37.67 10.57
C LYS A 54 -25.57 -36.29 10.13
N ASN A 55 -24.28 -36.05 10.02
CA ASN A 55 -23.32 -36.80 9.22
C ASN A 55 -21.89 -36.50 9.70
N ASN A 56 -21.08 -37.56 9.79
CA ASN A 56 -19.63 -37.46 9.65
C ASN A 56 -19.33 -36.91 8.26
N SER A 57 -19.32 -35.59 8.15
CA SER A 57 -18.66 -34.95 7.03
C SER A 57 -17.20 -34.81 7.42
N LEU A 58 -16.38 -35.74 6.94
CA LEU A 58 -14.96 -35.51 6.69
C LEU A 58 -14.91 -34.36 5.66
N ILE A 59 -15.00 -33.12 6.15
CA ILE A 59 -15.06 -31.94 5.28
C ILE A 59 -13.64 -31.69 4.75
N ASN A 60 -13.38 -32.31 3.60
CA ASN A 60 -12.53 -31.75 2.56
C ASN A 60 -13.18 -30.41 2.12
N THR A 61 -12.99 -29.34 2.89
CA THR A 61 -13.11 -27.98 2.34
C THR A 61 -11.76 -27.59 1.78
N SER A 62 -11.33 -28.29 0.73
CA SER A 62 -10.59 -27.59 -0.30
C SER A 62 -11.66 -26.88 -1.12
N ASN A 63 -12.01 -25.64 -0.76
CA ASN A 63 -12.62 -24.77 -1.77
C ASN A 63 -11.66 -24.79 -2.97
N ALA A 64 -12.20 -24.88 -4.19
CA ALA A 64 -11.43 -25.10 -5.42
C ALA A 64 -10.40 -23.99 -5.74
N PHE A 65 -10.26 -22.99 -4.86
CA PHE A 65 -9.47 -21.78 -5.01
C PHE A 65 -8.48 -21.55 -3.86
N SER A 66 -8.37 -22.47 -2.90
CA SER A 66 -7.32 -22.42 -1.87
C SER A 66 -6.03 -23.00 -2.42
N VAL A 67 -4.92 -22.26 -2.30
CA VAL A 67 -3.59 -22.72 -2.70
C VAL A 67 -2.99 -23.59 -1.60
N PHE A 68 -3.12 -23.18 -0.34
CA PHE A 68 -2.64 -24.01 0.77
C PHE A 68 -3.43 -25.33 0.86
N LYS A 69 -2.70 -26.41 1.16
CA LYS A 69 -3.25 -27.73 1.47
C LYS A 69 -2.70 -28.17 2.81
N LEU A 70 -3.56 -28.18 3.84
CA LEU A 70 -3.17 -28.55 5.19
C LEU A 70 -4.14 -29.56 5.79
N SER A 71 -3.60 -30.70 6.25
CA SER A 71 -4.37 -31.77 6.88
C SER A 71 -3.93 -31.94 8.34
N ILE A 72 -4.64 -31.28 9.26
CA ILE A 72 -4.47 -31.47 10.70
C ILE A 72 -5.48 -32.52 11.19
N SER A 73 -4.99 -33.50 11.95
CA SER A 73 -5.82 -34.52 12.60
C SER A 73 -6.92 -33.86 13.45
N PRO A 74 -8.16 -34.36 13.42
CA PRO A 74 -9.25 -33.83 14.26
C PRO A 74 -8.89 -33.75 15.75
N LEU A 75 -8.07 -34.68 16.26
CA LEU A 75 -7.63 -34.71 17.65
C LEU A 75 -6.61 -33.59 17.98
N ALA A 76 -5.83 -33.16 16.99
CA ALA A 76 -4.79 -32.14 17.15
C ALA A 76 -5.29 -30.73 16.81
N ARG A 77 -6.47 -30.62 16.21
CA ARG A 77 -6.98 -29.37 15.63
C ARG A 77 -7.19 -28.28 16.69
N LYS A 78 -7.66 -28.62 17.89
CA LYS A 78 -7.84 -27.64 18.98
C LYS A 78 -6.50 -27.00 19.36
N GLY A 79 -5.51 -27.85 19.58
CA GLY A 79 -4.15 -27.39 19.88
C GLY A 79 -3.56 -26.58 18.73
N PHE A 80 -3.84 -26.96 17.48
CA PHE A 80 -3.42 -26.21 16.29
C PHE A 80 -4.02 -24.80 16.27
N SER A 81 -5.33 -24.67 16.41
CA SER A 81 -6.02 -23.37 16.36
C SER A 81 -5.65 -22.49 17.55
N ASP A 82 -5.51 -23.06 18.75
CA ASP A 82 -5.05 -22.34 19.93
C ASP A 82 -3.61 -21.84 19.74
N ALA A 83 -2.71 -22.68 19.21
CA ALA A 83 -1.34 -22.28 18.88
C ALA A 83 -1.29 -21.18 17.81
N PHE A 84 -2.08 -21.33 16.74
CA PHE A 84 -2.20 -20.32 15.68
C PHE A 84 -2.69 -18.98 16.26
N ASN A 85 -3.79 -18.98 17.01
CA ASN A 85 -4.36 -17.76 17.57
C ASN A 85 -3.44 -17.11 18.60
N ASN A 86 -2.75 -17.89 19.44
CA ASN A 86 -1.75 -17.37 20.37
C ASN A 86 -0.58 -16.71 19.62
N TYR A 87 -0.13 -17.30 18.53
CA TYR A 87 0.91 -16.68 17.70
C TYR A 87 0.42 -15.38 17.06
N ILE A 88 -0.75 -15.37 16.42
CA ILE A 88 -1.29 -14.18 15.75
C ILE A 88 -1.57 -13.04 16.74
N LEU A 89 -2.16 -13.33 17.90
CA LEU A 89 -2.59 -12.29 18.85
C LEU A 89 -1.48 -11.82 19.79
N ARG A 90 -0.53 -12.71 20.14
CA ARG A 90 0.43 -12.48 21.21
C ARG A 90 1.89 -12.68 20.79
N GLY A 91 2.15 -13.18 19.58
CA GLY A 91 3.49 -13.52 19.12
C GLY A 91 4.13 -14.68 19.90
N ILE A 92 3.35 -15.46 20.65
CA ILE A 92 3.87 -16.56 21.47
C ILE A 92 4.15 -17.77 20.58
N ILE A 93 5.33 -18.36 20.73
CA ILE A 93 5.81 -19.52 19.98
C ILE A 93 6.00 -20.66 20.96
N ASN A 94 5.18 -21.71 20.85
CA ASN A 94 5.41 -22.97 21.54
C ASN A 94 5.61 -24.04 20.46
N GLU A 95 6.83 -24.39 20.12
CA GLU A 95 7.12 -25.39 19.07
C GLU A 95 7.28 -26.82 19.63
N GLU A 96 6.80 -27.08 20.84
CA GLU A 96 7.01 -28.34 21.55
C GLU A 96 6.42 -29.57 20.84
N THR A 97 5.49 -29.35 19.91
CA THR A 97 4.87 -30.42 19.11
C THR A 97 4.87 -30.08 17.63
N GLU A 98 4.89 -31.12 16.77
CA GLU A 98 4.75 -30.96 15.31
C GLU A 98 3.50 -30.14 14.94
N CYS A 99 2.42 -30.32 15.69
CA CYS A 99 1.17 -29.59 15.49
C CYS A 99 1.34 -28.08 15.73
N TYR A 100 2.04 -27.70 16.79
CA TYR A 100 2.22 -26.29 17.12
C TYR A 100 3.26 -25.63 16.22
N SER A 101 4.31 -26.35 15.83
CA SER A 101 5.25 -25.91 14.79
C SER A 101 4.53 -25.67 13.47
N GLN A 102 3.64 -26.58 13.07
CA GLN A 102 2.82 -26.40 11.87
C GLN A 102 1.90 -25.17 11.98
N ALA A 103 1.29 -24.93 13.15
CA ALA A 103 0.45 -23.76 13.42
C ALA A 103 1.23 -22.45 13.32
N PHE A 104 2.48 -22.45 13.81
CA PHE A 104 3.37 -21.31 13.73
C PHE A 104 3.74 -20.97 12.28
N HIS A 105 4.18 -21.96 11.49
CA HIS A 105 4.48 -21.74 10.08
C HIS A 105 3.26 -21.26 9.28
N PHE A 106 2.09 -21.80 9.60
CA PHE A 106 0.83 -21.38 8.98
C PHE A 106 0.41 -19.96 9.42
N GLY A 107 0.67 -19.58 10.67
CA GLY A 107 0.49 -18.23 11.17
C GLY A 107 1.39 -17.21 10.48
N LYS A 108 2.68 -17.54 10.28
CA LYS A 108 3.60 -16.70 9.50
C LYS A 108 3.10 -16.48 8.07
N TYR A 109 2.59 -17.54 7.45
CA TYR A 109 1.99 -17.46 6.13
C TYR A 109 0.77 -16.53 6.11
N TYR A 110 -0.13 -16.64 7.08
CA TYR A 110 -1.29 -15.76 7.21
C TYR A 110 -0.90 -14.27 7.38
N LEU A 111 0.08 -13.98 8.23
CA LEU A 111 0.58 -12.61 8.41
C LEU A 111 1.16 -12.06 7.11
N TRP A 112 1.98 -12.86 6.42
CA TRP A 112 2.55 -12.49 5.13
C TRP A 112 1.48 -12.21 4.08
N LEU A 113 0.42 -13.02 3.99
CA LEU A 113 -0.70 -12.77 3.07
C LEU A 113 -1.38 -11.43 3.36
N ASN A 114 -1.59 -11.08 4.63
CA ASN A 114 -2.17 -9.80 5.02
C ASN A 114 -1.24 -8.61 4.66
N GLU A 115 0.06 -8.72 4.93
CA GLU A 115 1.03 -7.71 4.52
C GLU A 115 1.05 -7.53 3.01
N PHE A 116 1.00 -8.63 2.26
CA PHE A 116 1.01 -8.63 0.80
C PHE A 116 -0.27 -8.01 0.21
N ARG A 117 -1.44 -8.33 0.78
CA ARG A 117 -2.72 -7.67 0.47
C ARG A 117 -2.62 -6.16 0.67
N ASP A 118 -2.05 -5.73 1.80
CA ASP A 118 -1.94 -4.31 2.15
C ASP A 118 -0.96 -3.58 1.22
N GLN A 119 0.11 -4.24 0.78
CA GLN A 119 1.02 -3.70 -0.23
C GLN A 119 0.35 -3.49 -1.59
N LEU A 120 -0.53 -4.40 -2.02
CA LEU A 120 -1.29 -4.25 -3.27
C LEU A 120 -2.36 -3.17 -3.19
N ASN A 121 -2.94 -2.95 -2.00
CA ASN A 121 -3.96 -1.93 -1.78
C ASN A 121 -3.38 -0.55 -1.49
N LYS A 122 -2.08 -0.41 -1.20
CA LYS A 122 -1.40 0.88 -1.16
C LYS A 122 -1.44 1.49 -2.55
N LYS A 123 -2.34 2.46 -2.76
CA LYS A 123 -2.26 3.40 -3.88
C LYS A 123 -0.81 3.88 -3.95
N PRO A 124 -0.18 3.95 -5.13
CA PRO A 124 1.17 4.47 -5.25
C PRO A 124 1.19 5.83 -4.56
N THR A 125 1.93 5.94 -3.45
CA THR A 125 2.18 7.24 -2.83
C THR A 125 2.71 8.12 -3.95
N PRO A 126 2.04 9.25 -4.27
CA PRO A 126 2.50 10.10 -5.35
C PRO A 126 3.95 10.45 -5.03
N LYS A 127 4.87 10.03 -5.91
CA LYS A 127 6.29 10.40 -5.80
C LYS A 127 6.27 11.92 -5.66
N LYS A 128 6.80 12.45 -4.54
CA LYS A 128 6.88 13.90 -4.33
C LYS A 128 7.45 14.49 -5.62
N PRO A 129 6.70 15.31 -6.38
CA PRO A 129 7.17 15.81 -7.64
C PRO A 129 8.45 16.60 -7.37
N GLN A 130 9.57 16.15 -7.94
CA GLN A 130 10.85 16.81 -7.77
C GLN A 130 10.85 18.06 -8.64
N LEU A 131 10.32 19.14 -8.07
CA LEU A 131 10.24 20.44 -8.72
C LEU A 131 11.62 21.10 -8.74
N SER A 132 12.01 21.60 -9.91
CA SER A 132 13.16 22.49 -10.02
C SER A 132 12.91 23.80 -9.27
N HIS A 133 13.96 24.54 -8.96
CA HIS A 133 13.83 25.84 -8.28
C HIS A 133 12.88 26.79 -9.05
N LYS A 134 13.01 26.86 -10.38
CA LYS A 134 12.11 27.64 -11.25
C LYS A 134 10.64 27.23 -11.08
N GLN A 135 10.37 25.92 -11.07
CA GLN A 135 9.03 25.38 -10.90
C GLN A 135 8.45 25.67 -9.51
N LYS A 136 9.27 25.65 -8.46
CA LYS A 136 8.84 26.02 -7.10
C LYS A 136 8.37 27.48 -7.02
N ILE A 137 9.15 28.43 -7.57
CA ILE A 137 8.77 29.85 -7.57
C ILE A 137 7.52 30.09 -8.43
N LEU A 138 7.43 29.42 -9.58
CA LEU A 138 6.27 29.51 -10.46
C LEU A 138 4.99 28.96 -9.80
N ALA A 139 5.09 27.82 -9.09
CA ALA A 139 3.96 27.26 -8.35
C ALA A 139 3.45 28.21 -7.27
N LEU A 140 4.34 28.84 -6.49
CA LEU A 140 3.97 29.84 -5.49
C LEU A 140 3.24 31.04 -6.10
N HIS A 141 3.68 31.51 -7.26
CA HIS A 141 3.03 32.60 -7.97
C HIS A 141 1.61 32.26 -8.40
N TYR A 142 1.40 31.08 -8.99
CA TYR A 142 0.07 30.63 -9.40
C TYR A 142 -0.85 30.34 -8.22
N TYR A 143 -0.29 29.91 -7.08
CA TYR A 143 -1.03 29.75 -5.82
C TYR A 143 -1.42 31.10 -5.17
N GLY A 144 -1.10 32.23 -5.80
CA GLY A 144 -1.53 33.56 -5.34
C GLY A 144 -0.57 34.25 -4.39
N VAL A 145 0.64 33.71 -4.18
CA VAL A 145 1.67 34.45 -3.45
C VAL A 145 2.10 35.65 -4.30
N ASN A 146 1.71 36.85 -3.87
CA ASN A 146 2.09 38.09 -4.55
C ASN A 146 3.53 38.47 -4.19
N LEU A 147 4.47 37.95 -4.97
CA LEU A 147 5.91 38.11 -4.80
C LEU A 147 6.41 39.52 -5.16
N ASN A 148 5.61 40.32 -5.86
CA ASN A 148 6.00 41.67 -6.31
C ASN A 148 5.67 42.76 -5.29
N LYS A 149 4.85 42.45 -4.28
CA LYS A 149 4.41 43.43 -3.27
C LYS A 149 5.55 43.84 -2.33
N TYR A 150 6.54 42.99 -2.17
CA TYR A 150 7.61 43.16 -1.18
C TYR A 150 8.95 43.40 -1.87
N ASP A 151 9.90 43.94 -1.10
CA ASP A 151 11.28 44.10 -1.56
C ASP A 151 11.85 42.75 -2.02
N ASN A 152 12.37 42.73 -3.25
CA ASN A 152 12.81 41.49 -3.90
C ASN A 152 13.99 40.85 -3.15
N VAL A 153 14.89 41.64 -2.56
CA VAL A 153 16.04 41.12 -1.79
C VAL A 153 15.56 40.43 -0.52
N LYS A 154 14.70 41.08 0.26
CA LYS A 154 14.12 40.50 1.49
C LYS A 154 13.29 39.26 1.18
N THR A 155 12.49 39.30 0.10
CA THR A 155 11.65 38.17 -0.34
C THR A 155 12.49 36.98 -0.78
N ALA A 156 13.55 37.22 -1.56
CA ALA A 156 14.48 36.18 -1.98
C ALA A 156 15.19 35.53 -0.80
N LYS A 157 15.63 36.32 0.18
CA LYS A 157 16.28 35.83 1.40
C LYS A 157 15.36 34.95 2.25
N LEU A 158 14.08 35.31 2.37
CA LEU A 158 13.10 34.50 3.11
C LEU A 158 12.76 33.20 2.34
N LEU A 159 12.45 33.32 1.04
CA LEU A 159 12.06 32.17 0.24
C LEU A 159 13.19 31.17 0.03
N SER A 160 14.43 31.62 -0.08
CA SER A 160 15.60 30.74 -0.19
C SER A 160 15.72 29.82 1.02
N GLN A 161 15.43 30.34 2.22
CA GLN A 161 15.38 29.57 3.47
C GLN A 161 14.20 28.59 3.50
N ILE A 162 12.99 29.04 3.12
CA ILE A 162 11.79 28.18 3.10
C ILE A 162 11.94 27.04 2.10
N LEU A 163 12.50 27.30 0.92
CA LEU A 163 12.59 26.34 -0.18
C LEU A 163 13.86 25.48 -0.16
N GLY A 164 14.82 25.82 0.71
CA GLY A 164 16.13 25.17 0.81
C GLY A 164 16.98 25.32 -0.45
N VAL A 165 17.03 26.54 -1.02
CA VAL A 165 17.68 26.86 -2.30
C VAL A 165 18.51 28.15 -2.19
N GLY A 166 19.35 28.44 -3.20
CA GLY A 166 20.21 29.62 -3.16
C GLY A 166 19.48 30.96 -3.33
N GLU A 167 19.82 31.96 -2.51
CA GLU A 167 19.23 33.30 -2.52
C GLU A 167 19.39 34.03 -3.86
N GLU A 168 20.59 34.00 -4.45
CA GLU A 168 20.87 34.69 -5.72
C GLU A 168 19.97 34.18 -6.86
N ASN A 169 19.85 32.86 -6.98
CA ASN A 169 18.96 32.23 -7.94
C ASN A 169 17.49 32.55 -7.64
N THR A 170 17.11 32.59 -6.36
CA THR A 170 15.74 32.93 -5.94
C THR A 170 15.39 34.34 -6.40
N ARG A 171 16.27 35.32 -6.12
CA ARG A 171 16.11 36.71 -6.53
C ARG A 171 16.02 36.86 -8.05
N LYS A 172 16.86 36.14 -8.80
CA LYS A 172 16.84 36.12 -10.27
C LYS A 172 15.48 35.62 -10.78
N TYR A 173 15.01 34.48 -10.28
CA TYR A 173 13.76 33.87 -10.75
C TYR A 173 12.51 34.64 -10.32
N LEU A 174 12.53 35.28 -9.15
CA LEU A 174 11.45 36.17 -8.70
C LEU A 174 11.20 37.30 -9.70
N SER A 175 12.26 37.94 -10.17
CA SER A 175 12.18 39.01 -11.19
C SER A 175 11.56 38.53 -12.50
N TYR A 176 11.72 37.25 -12.84
CA TYR A 176 11.22 36.67 -14.07
C TYR A 176 9.78 36.14 -13.94
N VAL A 177 9.36 35.67 -12.78
CA VAL A 177 8.00 35.13 -12.62
C VAL A 177 6.89 36.13 -12.96
N ALA A 178 7.14 37.42 -12.68
CA ALA A 178 6.23 38.51 -12.99
C ALA A 178 6.43 39.11 -14.39
N ALA A 179 7.55 38.83 -15.05
CA ALA A 179 7.82 39.28 -16.40
C ALA A 179 7.11 38.37 -17.42
N GLY A 180 6.98 38.83 -18.68
CA GLY A 180 6.35 38.09 -19.79
C GLY A 180 7.09 36.80 -20.18
N LYS A 181 7.32 36.52 -21.47
CA LYS A 181 8.06 35.30 -21.87
C LYS A 181 9.52 35.34 -21.36
N ASN A 182 9.94 34.33 -20.59
CA ASN A 182 11.26 34.26 -19.96
C ASN A 182 11.69 32.81 -19.64
N ASP A 183 12.86 32.66 -19.00
CA ASP A 183 13.48 31.37 -18.71
C ASP A 183 12.84 30.59 -17.53
N VAL A 184 11.90 31.21 -16.80
CA VAL A 184 11.07 30.58 -15.76
C VAL A 184 9.72 30.17 -16.33
N ARG A 185 9.04 31.05 -17.07
CA ARG A 185 7.73 30.81 -17.72
C ARG A 185 7.86 30.05 -19.05
N THR A 186 8.64 28.97 -19.06
CA THR A 186 8.76 28.08 -20.23
C THR A 186 7.61 27.07 -20.27
N LYS A 187 7.25 26.62 -21.48
CA LYS A 187 6.21 25.58 -21.68
C LYS A 187 6.42 24.36 -20.77
N GLN A 188 7.65 23.84 -20.74
CA GLN A 188 8.02 22.69 -19.90
C GLN A 188 7.81 22.94 -18.39
N ASN A 189 8.11 24.15 -17.91
CA ASN A 189 7.91 24.48 -16.49
C ASN A 189 6.43 24.64 -16.16
N LEU A 190 5.67 25.31 -17.04
CA LEU A 190 4.22 25.49 -16.87
C LEU A 190 3.49 24.14 -16.92
N GLU A 191 3.83 23.24 -17.84
CA GLU A 191 3.25 21.89 -17.91
C GLU A 191 3.49 21.10 -16.63
N LYS A 192 4.73 21.11 -16.10
CA LYS A 192 5.04 20.44 -14.83
C LYS A 192 4.30 21.04 -13.63
N VAL A 193 4.14 22.35 -13.60
CA VAL A 193 3.40 23.03 -12.52
C VAL A 193 1.89 22.78 -12.67
N ALA A 194 1.34 22.73 -13.89
CA ALA A 194 -0.05 22.35 -14.11
C ALA A 194 -0.31 20.91 -13.61
N GLN A 195 0.56 19.96 -13.96
CA GLN A 195 0.49 18.58 -13.46
C GLN A 195 0.58 18.51 -11.93
N LEU A 196 1.38 19.37 -11.29
CA LEU A 196 1.45 19.45 -9.83
C LEU A 196 0.08 19.78 -9.23
N PHE A 197 -0.61 20.78 -9.78
CA PHE A 197 -1.94 21.20 -9.30
C PHE A 197 -3.03 20.18 -9.63
N GLU A 198 -2.96 19.51 -10.78
CA GLU A 198 -3.86 18.39 -11.12
C GLU A 198 -3.73 17.23 -10.13
N ASN A 199 -2.51 16.89 -9.73
CA ASN A 199 -2.26 15.79 -8.79
C ASN A 199 -2.76 16.05 -7.35
N ILE A 200 -3.09 17.30 -7.02
CA ILE A 200 -3.71 17.69 -5.74
C ILE A 200 -5.17 18.12 -5.89
N ASP A 201 -5.78 17.81 -7.04
CA ASP A 201 -7.17 18.14 -7.38
C ASP A 201 -7.51 19.65 -7.40
N ASP A 202 -6.50 20.52 -7.53
CA ASP A 202 -6.67 21.97 -7.68
C ASP A 202 -6.86 22.35 -9.17
N THR A 203 -8.06 22.05 -9.66
CA THR A 203 -8.42 22.25 -11.07
C THR A 203 -8.49 23.72 -11.49
N GLU A 204 -8.80 24.64 -10.57
CA GLU A 204 -8.86 26.07 -10.85
C GLU A 204 -7.49 26.61 -11.26
N VAL A 205 -6.47 26.34 -10.43
CA VAL A 205 -5.11 26.81 -10.69
C VAL A 205 -4.52 26.11 -11.92
N SER A 206 -4.76 24.81 -12.10
CA SER A 206 -4.33 24.08 -13.30
C SER A 206 -4.89 24.68 -14.59
N ASN A 207 -6.20 24.97 -14.63
CA ASN A 207 -6.85 25.57 -15.80
C ASN A 207 -6.31 26.97 -16.10
N LYS A 208 -5.99 27.75 -15.07
CA LYS A 208 -5.35 29.07 -15.22
C LYS A 208 -3.96 28.94 -15.85
N ILE A 209 -3.16 27.97 -15.42
CA ILE A 209 -1.82 27.71 -16.00
C ILE A 209 -1.93 27.28 -17.47
N LYS A 210 -2.90 26.40 -17.80
CA LYS A 210 -3.16 25.96 -19.18
C LYS A 210 -3.58 27.13 -20.08
N SER A 211 -4.41 28.03 -19.58
CA SER A 211 -4.81 29.24 -20.31
C SER A 211 -3.62 30.17 -20.59
N ASP A 212 -2.59 30.17 -19.73
CA ASP A 212 -1.34 30.90 -19.95
C ASP A 212 -0.37 30.16 -20.89
N LEU A 213 -0.51 28.83 -21.05
CA LEU A 213 0.26 28.03 -22.02
C LEU A 213 -0.20 28.25 -23.46
N ASP A 214 -1.48 28.58 -23.67
CA ASP A 214 -2.10 28.76 -24.99
C ASP A 214 -1.90 30.17 -25.59
N LYS A 215 -1.22 31.08 -24.88
CA LYS A 215 -0.91 32.48 -25.29
C LYS A 215 0.57 32.69 -25.69
#